data_AF-A0A820ZFE8-F1
#
_entry.id   AF-A0A820ZFE8-F1
#
_cell.length_a   1.000
_cell.length_b   1.000
_cell.length_c   1.000
_cell.angle_alpha   90.00
_cell.angle_beta   90.00
_cell.angle_gamma   90.00
#
_symmetry.space_group_name_H-M   'P 1'
#
loop_
_entity.id
_entity.type
_entity.pdbx_description
1 polymer ?
#
loop_
_entity_poly.entity_id
_entity_poly.type
_entity_poly.pdbx_seq_one_letter_code
_entity_poly.pdbx_strand_id
1 'polypeptide(L)'
;MSALLMAIYFNGMNDEETYYLTEAILYSGKVIDLDFINGAKVDKHSTGGVGDKISLVLAPVVAACGIYVPMISGRGLGHTGGTLDKLESIPGFRIDYPIDDFKKILSQIGVVMSGQTKDLAPADKRIYALRDVTATVENVSLITASIMSKKIAEGADGLVFDVKIGNGSNLPDYDLSLKLAKNLLEVSKKFGKKAIAVLTAMDEPLGNKIGNWLEVEESLEMLTGVDIPDSNKVNNVLSGAMIYLGGKANSLEEGEKISQEKLADGTALDKFYEMVSIQNGDLDYIKDWKNLKRAKYSKIVRSQTNGFISEMKAVDFGFAAIDLGCVNSGGHPAQDIFISDGNQDCIDDNTGKPVEVLSMSGGMVVETRTNWTPDMTDIRGGNIVYVGDIVKPGTTLGIMGRTGKNAYPSRSPTHLHIILRTGAAVGIAADTIERVSALVAKGVDVIVVDTAHGHSQGVLDMVKLIKKSFKVDLIAGNVATGEATYDLIQAGADGIKVGIGAGSICTTRIIAGVGVPQVSAIIDCAKVAHQYKIPLIADGGIKQTGDIPKAIAAGADSIMVGGMLAGTDETPGLMLLQTLQTLQTLQTLFHYPIPQ
;
A
#
# COMPACT_ATOMS: atom_id res chain seq x y z
N MET A 1 -12.63 -0.95 -21.30
CA MET A 1 -11.35 -1.46 -20.76
C MET A 1 -11.53 -2.08 -19.38
N SER A 2 -11.99 -1.35 -18.35
CA SER A 2 -12.20 -1.89 -16.99
C SER A 2 -13.03 -3.18 -16.94
N ALA A 3 -14.11 -3.28 -17.71
CA ALA A 3 -14.90 -4.51 -17.83
C ALA A 3 -14.11 -5.71 -18.39
N LEU A 4 -13.15 -5.49 -19.30
CA LEU A 4 -12.25 -6.54 -19.82
C LEU A 4 -11.22 -6.96 -18.76
N LEU A 5 -10.64 -6.00 -18.04
CA LEU A 5 -9.71 -6.29 -16.94
C LEU A 5 -10.39 -7.13 -15.85
N MET A 6 -11.64 -6.82 -15.51
CA MET A 6 -12.42 -7.61 -14.55
C MET A 6 -12.82 -8.99 -15.10
N ALA A 7 -13.09 -9.11 -16.40
CA ALA A 7 -13.31 -10.42 -17.02
C ALA A 7 -12.04 -11.30 -16.99
N ILE A 8 -10.86 -10.71 -17.26
CA ILE A 8 -9.55 -11.37 -17.14
C ILE A 8 -9.25 -11.70 -15.67
N TYR A 9 -9.64 -10.85 -14.72
CA TYR A 9 -9.46 -11.11 -13.29
C TYR A 9 -10.14 -12.42 -12.86
N PHE A 10 -11.39 -12.65 -13.25
CA PHE A 10 -12.14 -13.85 -12.90
C PHE A 10 -11.77 -15.11 -13.70
N ASN A 11 -11.47 -14.98 -14.99
CA ASN A 11 -11.24 -16.14 -15.87
C ASN A 11 -9.75 -16.51 -16.00
N GLY A 12 -8.85 -15.58 -15.68
CA GLY A 12 -7.44 -15.67 -16.06
C GLY A 12 -7.24 -15.52 -17.58
N MET A 13 -6.03 -15.81 -18.03
CA MET A 13 -5.66 -15.97 -19.43
C MET A 13 -4.66 -17.13 -19.54
N ASN A 14 -4.68 -17.87 -20.65
CA ASN A 14 -3.68 -18.91 -20.94
C ASN A 14 -2.34 -18.31 -21.40
N ASP A 15 -1.35 -19.16 -21.68
CA ASP A 15 0.02 -18.74 -22.01
C ASP A 15 0.15 -18.08 -23.40
N GLU A 16 -0.75 -18.37 -24.34
CA GLU A 16 -0.82 -17.69 -25.64
C GLU A 16 -1.49 -16.34 -25.52
N GLU A 17 -2.64 -16.28 -24.85
CA GLU A 17 -3.35 -15.04 -24.57
C GLU A 17 -2.47 -14.05 -23.78
N THR A 18 -1.77 -14.53 -22.75
CA THR A 18 -0.84 -13.72 -21.94
C THR A 18 0.33 -13.21 -22.78
N TYR A 19 0.85 -14.04 -23.71
CA TYR A 19 1.90 -13.63 -24.65
C TYR A 19 1.41 -12.54 -25.61
N TYR A 20 0.26 -12.72 -26.29
CA TYR A 20 -0.26 -11.72 -27.22
C TYR A 20 -0.67 -10.41 -26.51
N LEU A 21 -1.15 -10.47 -25.27
CA LEU A 21 -1.36 -9.26 -24.46
C LEU A 21 -0.03 -8.56 -24.16
N THR A 22 1.01 -9.31 -23.79
CA THR A 22 2.37 -8.78 -23.58
C THR A 22 2.90 -8.10 -24.85
N GLU A 23 2.75 -8.76 -26.00
CA GLU A 23 3.19 -8.28 -27.31
C GLU A 23 2.47 -6.98 -27.71
N ALA A 24 1.14 -6.94 -27.58
CA ALA A 24 0.34 -5.76 -27.89
C ALA A 24 0.67 -4.56 -26.97
N ILE A 25 1.01 -4.81 -25.70
CA ILE A 25 1.45 -3.76 -24.78
C ILE A 25 2.89 -3.31 -25.09
N LEU A 26 3.80 -4.23 -25.40
CA LEU A 26 5.19 -3.96 -25.80
C LEU A 26 5.22 -3.04 -27.04
N TYR A 27 4.59 -3.46 -28.13
CA TYR A 27 4.57 -2.71 -29.40
C TYR A 27 3.57 -1.54 -29.42
N SER A 28 2.95 -1.19 -28.29
CA SER A 28 2.25 0.09 -28.15
C SER A 28 3.19 1.30 -28.12
N GLY A 29 4.50 1.06 -27.99
CA GLY A 29 5.55 2.07 -27.97
C GLY A 29 6.82 1.61 -28.69
N LYS A 30 7.93 2.30 -28.39
CA LYS A 30 9.28 1.95 -28.85
C LYS A 30 9.85 0.80 -28.04
N VAL A 31 10.77 0.07 -28.65
CA VAL A 31 11.70 -0.87 -28.01
C VAL A 31 13.10 -0.28 -28.14
N ILE A 32 13.88 -0.29 -27.05
CA ILE A 32 15.25 0.19 -27.05
C ILE A 32 16.14 -0.86 -27.72
N ASP A 33 16.67 -0.53 -28.89
CA ASP A 33 17.76 -1.26 -29.52
C ASP A 33 19.09 -0.97 -28.80
N LEU A 34 19.74 -2.03 -28.28
CA LEU A 34 21.03 -1.98 -27.60
C LEU A 34 22.12 -2.81 -28.33
N ASP A 35 21.91 -3.19 -29.58
CA ASP A 35 22.83 -4.09 -30.32
C ASP A 35 24.17 -3.44 -30.69
N PHE A 36 24.26 -2.11 -30.58
CA PHE A 36 25.52 -1.36 -30.70
C PHE A 36 26.46 -1.58 -29.50
N ILE A 37 25.97 -2.14 -28.39
CA ILE A 37 26.77 -2.44 -27.19
C ILE A 37 27.33 -3.86 -27.28
N ASN A 38 28.64 -3.97 -27.47
CA ASN A 38 29.37 -5.24 -27.46
C ASN A 38 29.55 -5.75 -26.02
N GLY A 39 28.49 -6.34 -25.45
CA GLY A 39 28.48 -6.98 -24.15
C GLY A 39 27.11 -7.53 -23.80
N ALA A 40 27.01 -8.36 -22.76
CA ALA A 40 25.73 -8.86 -22.30
C ALA A 40 24.93 -7.75 -21.61
N LYS A 41 23.66 -7.56 -22.00
CA LYS A 41 22.71 -6.68 -21.34
C LYS A 41 21.81 -7.52 -20.42
N VAL A 42 21.83 -7.29 -19.11
CA VAL A 42 21.03 -8.07 -18.15
C VAL A 42 20.36 -7.12 -17.18
N ASP A 43 19.06 -7.33 -16.91
CA ASP A 43 18.28 -6.51 -15.98
C ASP A 43 17.55 -7.35 -14.90
N LYS A 44 17.14 -6.71 -13.80
CA LYS A 44 16.38 -7.29 -12.68
C LYS A 44 15.08 -6.56 -12.44
N HIS A 45 14.00 -7.31 -12.22
CA HIS A 45 12.72 -6.76 -11.77
C HIS A 45 12.21 -7.45 -10.50
N SER A 46 11.66 -6.66 -9.57
CA SER A 46 10.97 -7.13 -8.37
C SER A 46 9.46 -6.96 -8.53
N THR A 47 8.67 -7.88 -7.97
CA THR A 47 7.21 -7.73 -7.90
C THR A 47 6.73 -6.71 -6.86
N GLY A 48 7.68 -6.11 -6.11
CA GLY A 48 7.43 -5.10 -5.08
C GLY A 48 7.37 -5.70 -3.67
N GLY A 49 7.96 -4.97 -2.71
CA GLY A 49 8.01 -5.32 -1.30
C GLY A 49 8.36 -4.12 -0.42
N VAL A 50 8.54 -4.36 0.87
CA VAL A 50 8.84 -3.35 1.89
C VAL A 50 10.31 -3.50 2.29
N GLY A 51 11.08 -2.40 2.27
CA GLY A 51 12.53 -2.48 2.40
C GLY A 51 13.24 -3.09 1.19
N ASP A 52 12.62 -3.20 0.00
CA ASP A 52 13.30 -3.76 -1.18
C ASP A 52 14.27 -2.75 -1.83
N LYS A 53 15.43 -2.53 -1.19
CA LYS A 53 16.51 -1.64 -1.69
C LYS A 53 17.46 -2.30 -2.68
N ILE A 54 17.31 -3.60 -2.93
CA ILE A 54 18.30 -4.46 -3.60
C ILE A 54 18.78 -3.90 -4.93
N SER A 55 17.88 -3.32 -5.74
CA SER A 55 18.24 -2.75 -7.05
C SER A 55 19.33 -1.67 -6.99
N LEU A 56 19.44 -0.92 -5.88
CA LEU A 56 20.44 0.14 -5.70
C LEU A 56 21.86 -0.43 -5.48
N VAL A 57 21.96 -1.65 -4.96
CA VAL A 57 23.23 -2.35 -4.69
C VAL A 57 23.60 -3.30 -5.84
N LEU A 58 22.63 -4.08 -6.30
CA LEU A 58 22.78 -5.08 -7.35
C LEU A 58 23.20 -4.49 -8.69
N ALA A 59 22.63 -3.34 -9.10
CA ALA A 59 22.95 -2.75 -10.40
C ALA A 59 24.43 -2.30 -10.49
N PRO A 60 25.00 -1.58 -9.49
CA PRO A 60 26.44 -1.34 -9.42
C PRO A 60 27.31 -2.59 -9.34
N VAL A 61 26.94 -3.60 -8.54
CA VAL A 61 27.69 -4.87 -8.41
C VAL A 61 27.82 -5.57 -9.76
N VAL A 62 26.71 -5.71 -10.49
CA VAL A 62 26.67 -6.39 -11.79
C VAL A 62 27.41 -5.57 -12.85
N ALA A 63 27.30 -4.24 -12.83
CA ALA A 63 28.05 -3.37 -13.73
C ALA A 63 29.56 -3.36 -13.46
N ALA A 64 29.99 -3.50 -12.21
CA ALA A 64 31.41 -3.71 -11.85
C ALA A 64 31.98 -5.04 -12.38
N CYS A 65 31.13 -6.01 -12.74
CA CYS A 65 31.53 -7.24 -13.45
C CYS A 65 31.65 -7.06 -14.98
N GLY A 66 31.40 -5.84 -15.50
CA GLY A 66 31.41 -5.56 -16.95
C GLY A 66 30.21 -6.14 -17.69
N ILE A 67 29.04 -6.16 -17.05
CA ILE A 67 27.73 -6.47 -17.64
C ILE A 67 26.93 -5.17 -17.73
N TYR A 68 26.18 -4.98 -18.81
CA TYR A 68 25.38 -3.77 -19.00
C TYR A 68 24.01 -3.92 -18.33
N VAL A 69 23.63 -2.98 -17.48
CA VAL A 69 22.38 -2.98 -16.71
C VAL A 69 21.46 -1.84 -17.17
N PRO A 70 20.56 -2.10 -18.14
CA PRO A 70 19.66 -1.09 -18.73
C PRO A 70 18.39 -0.89 -17.89
N MET A 71 18.51 -0.69 -16.58
CA MET A 71 17.38 -0.85 -15.66
C MET A 71 16.35 0.27 -15.77
N ILE A 72 15.13 -0.07 -16.22
CA ILE A 72 13.96 0.80 -16.07
C ILE A 72 13.15 0.38 -14.84
N SER A 73 13.06 1.30 -13.89
CA SER A 73 12.42 1.12 -12.58
C SER A 73 11.03 1.73 -12.50
N GLY A 74 10.31 1.39 -11.43
CA GLY A 74 9.01 1.95 -11.06
C GLY A 74 9.09 2.85 -9.82
N ARG A 75 8.02 3.64 -9.63
CA ARG A 75 7.70 4.27 -8.34
C ARG A 75 6.94 3.28 -7.46
N GLY A 76 6.78 3.62 -6.18
CA GLY A 76 6.04 2.81 -5.21
C GLY A 76 4.57 2.59 -5.60
N LEU A 77 4.01 1.48 -5.11
CA LEU A 77 2.62 1.07 -5.31
C LEU A 77 2.07 0.50 -4.00
N GLY A 78 0.91 0.99 -3.56
CA GLY A 78 0.35 0.58 -2.28
C GLY A 78 1.37 0.75 -1.16
N HIS A 79 1.52 -0.29 -0.33
CA HIS A 79 2.50 -0.38 0.76
C HIS A 79 3.94 -0.64 0.30
N THR A 80 4.19 -0.88 -0.99
CA THR A 80 5.53 -1.21 -1.52
C THR A 80 6.29 0.04 -1.99
N GLY A 81 7.57 0.14 -1.61
CA GLY A 81 8.44 1.27 -1.94
C GLY A 81 9.06 1.18 -3.34
N GLY A 82 9.22 2.32 -4.01
CA GLY A 82 9.76 2.39 -5.39
C GLY A 82 11.26 2.69 -5.46
N THR A 83 11.97 2.00 -6.36
CA THR A 83 13.39 2.27 -6.64
C THR A 83 13.64 3.71 -7.11
N LEU A 84 12.73 4.28 -7.90
CA LEU A 84 12.86 5.66 -8.37
C LEU A 84 12.72 6.70 -7.24
N ASP A 85 11.81 6.46 -6.30
CA ASP A 85 11.54 7.39 -5.19
C ASP A 85 12.73 7.41 -4.21
N LYS A 86 13.40 6.26 -4.04
CA LYS A 86 14.68 6.12 -3.32
C LYS A 86 15.78 6.94 -4.00
N LEU A 87 15.96 6.79 -5.32
CA LEU A 87 16.98 7.52 -6.08
C LEU A 87 16.73 9.04 -6.12
N GLU A 88 15.49 9.50 -6.28
CA GLU A 88 15.14 10.94 -6.19
C GLU A 88 15.35 11.55 -4.80
N SER A 89 15.55 10.73 -3.76
CA SER A 89 15.94 11.24 -2.44
C SER A 89 17.40 11.72 -2.41
N ILE A 90 18.21 11.37 -3.41
CA ILE A 90 19.56 11.89 -3.65
C ILE A 90 19.42 13.27 -4.33
N PRO A 91 19.93 14.37 -3.74
CA PRO A 91 19.79 15.71 -4.33
C PRO A 91 20.36 15.75 -5.76
N GLY A 92 19.60 16.33 -6.69
CA GLY A 92 20.00 16.50 -8.09
C GLY A 92 19.86 15.24 -8.96
N PHE A 93 19.72 14.04 -8.37
CA PHE A 93 19.66 12.79 -9.13
C PHE A 93 18.45 12.78 -10.06
N ARG A 94 18.73 12.68 -11.35
CA ARG A 94 17.74 12.72 -12.41
C ARG A 94 17.42 11.31 -12.86
N ILE A 95 16.13 10.97 -12.84
CA ILE A 95 15.60 9.64 -13.18
C ILE A 95 14.95 9.57 -14.57
N ASP A 96 14.97 10.62 -15.39
CA ASP A 96 14.29 10.67 -16.68
C ASP A 96 15.24 11.02 -17.83
N TYR A 97 15.45 10.10 -18.77
CA TYR A 97 16.32 10.33 -19.93
C TYR A 97 15.60 10.11 -21.26
N PRO A 98 15.86 10.95 -22.28
CA PRO A 98 15.64 10.55 -23.67
C PRO A 98 16.38 9.24 -23.97
N ILE A 99 15.83 8.41 -24.85
CA ILE A 99 16.39 7.08 -25.16
C ILE A 99 17.86 7.17 -25.62
N ASP A 100 18.24 8.20 -26.37
CA ASP A 100 19.62 8.38 -26.83
C ASP A 100 20.60 8.72 -25.69
N ASP A 101 20.13 9.41 -24.64
CA ASP A 101 20.97 9.73 -23.47
C ASP A 101 21.06 8.53 -22.51
N PHE A 102 19.95 7.78 -22.35
CA PHE A 102 19.95 6.48 -21.69
C PHE A 102 20.98 5.53 -22.32
N LYS A 103 20.98 5.43 -23.66
CA LYS A 103 21.96 4.64 -24.44
C LYS A 103 23.40 5.09 -24.19
N LYS A 104 23.66 6.41 -24.17
CA LYS A 104 25.00 6.97 -23.90
C LYS A 104 25.48 6.61 -22.49
N ILE A 105 24.67 6.90 -21.45
CA ILE A 105 25.01 6.62 -20.04
C ILE A 105 25.34 5.13 -19.86
N LEU A 106 24.46 4.26 -20.34
CA LEU A 106 24.66 2.81 -20.29
C LEU A 106 25.97 2.39 -20.97
N SER A 107 26.25 2.91 -22.17
CA SER A 107 27.49 2.59 -22.92
C SER A 107 28.76 3.13 -22.27
N GLN A 108 28.67 4.18 -21.44
CA GLN A 108 29.82 4.83 -20.81
C GLN A 108 30.22 4.19 -19.48
N ILE A 109 29.25 3.88 -18.60
CA ILE A 109 29.55 3.39 -17.25
C ILE A 109 29.07 1.95 -16.97
N GLY A 110 28.27 1.36 -17.86
CA GLY A 110 27.73 0.00 -17.73
C GLY A 110 26.39 -0.10 -16.99
N VAL A 111 25.87 0.99 -16.42
CA VAL A 111 24.58 0.99 -15.70
C VAL A 111 23.82 2.29 -15.95
N VAL A 112 22.50 2.20 -16.00
CA VAL A 112 21.57 3.34 -15.95
C VAL A 112 20.35 2.91 -15.15
N MET A 113 19.79 3.81 -14.32
CA MET A 113 18.60 3.54 -13.53
C MET A 113 17.56 4.63 -13.81
N SER A 114 16.74 4.41 -14.83
CA SER A 114 15.77 5.39 -15.33
C SER A 114 14.34 4.99 -14.99
N GLY A 115 13.43 5.96 -14.94
CA GLY A 115 12.00 5.73 -14.94
C GLY A 115 11.44 5.49 -16.34
N GLN A 116 10.19 5.04 -16.38
CA GLN A 116 9.43 4.81 -17.61
C GLN A 116 9.22 6.13 -18.37
N THR A 117 9.74 6.21 -19.60
CA THR A 117 9.46 7.33 -20.50
C THR A 117 8.05 7.19 -21.12
N LYS A 118 7.54 8.25 -21.76
CA LYS A 118 6.26 8.18 -22.50
C LYS A 118 6.32 7.28 -23.74
N ASP A 119 7.52 6.90 -24.17
CA ASP A 119 7.76 6.19 -25.41
C ASP A 119 7.73 4.67 -25.23
N LEU A 120 7.93 4.14 -24.01
CA LEU A 120 8.08 2.70 -23.76
C LEU A 120 6.79 2.13 -23.18
N ALA A 121 6.21 1.13 -23.85
CA ALA A 121 4.96 0.46 -23.47
C ALA A 121 3.84 1.40 -22.94
N PRO A 122 3.48 2.51 -23.62
CA PRO A 122 2.52 3.50 -23.12
C PRO A 122 1.11 2.96 -22.88
N ALA A 123 0.73 1.83 -23.47
CA ALA A 123 -0.49 1.12 -23.12
C ALA A 123 -0.46 0.59 -21.68
N ASP A 124 0.69 0.07 -21.21
CA ASP A 124 0.85 -0.43 -19.84
C ASP A 124 0.51 0.66 -18.83
N LYS A 125 1.10 1.85 -18.97
CA LYS A 125 0.84 2.98 -18.07
C LYS A 125 -0.66 3.31 -17.92
N ARG A 126 -1.44 3.17 -18.99
CA ARG A 126 -2.91 3.40 -18.96
C ARG A 126 -3.67 2.21 -18.38
N ILE A 127 -3.28 0.99 -18.73
CA ILE A 127 -3.87 -0.25 -18.21
C ILE A 127 -3.62 -0.38 -16.71
N TYR A 128 -2.40 -0.12 -16.28
CA TYR A 128 -1.93 -0.19 -14.90
C TYR A 128 -2.63 0.83 -14.00
N ALA A 129 -2.67 2.11 -14.42
CA ALA A 129 -3.42 3.15 -13.71
C ALA A 129 -4.93 2.83 -13.59
N LEU A 130 -5.50 2.08 -14.55
CA LEU A 130 -6.87 1.60 -14.45
C LEU A 130 -7.01 0.38 -13.53
N ARG A 131 -6.05 -0.55 -13.53
CA ARG A 131 -6.03 -1.74 -12.66
C ARG A 131 -5.99 -1.35 -11.18
N ASP A 132 -5.14 -0.38 -10.85
CA ASP A 132 -4.97 0.21 -9.53
C ASP A 132 -6.31 0.67 -8.93
N VAL A 133 -7.08 1.46 -9.67
CA VAL A 133 -8.39 1.98 -9.21
C VAL A 133 -9.58 1.05 -9.49
N THR A 134 -9.37 -0.17 -9.99
CA THR A 134 -10.44 -1.14 -10.27
C THR A 134 -10.29 -2.48 -9.54
N ALA A 135 -9.34 -2.59 -8.60
CA ALA A 135 -9.04 -3.83 -7.88
C ALA A 135 -8.75 -5.02 -8.84
N THR A 136 -8.02 -4.75 -9.93
CA THR A 136 -7.57 -5.77 -10.90
C THR A 136 -6.03 -5.81 -11.01
N VAL A 137 -5.34 -5.42 -9.94
CA VAL A 137 -3.89 -5.58 -9.82
C VAL A 137 -3.52 -7.05 -9.59
N GLU A 138 -4.19 -7.74 -8.68
CA GLU A 138 -3.90 -9.11 -8.20
C GLU A 138 -4.31 -10.22 -9.20
N ASN A 139 -3.81 -10.15 -10.43
CA ASN A 139 -4.02 -11.19 -11.44
C ASN A 139 -2.73 -11.53 -12.17
N VAL A 140 -2.33 -12.80 -12.12
CA VAL A 140 -1.05 -13.29 -12.64
C VAL A 140 -0.83 -12.88 -14.11
N SER A 141 -1.79 -13.10 -15.01
CA SER A 141 -1.64 -12.78 -16.43
C SER A 141 -1.46 -11.29 -16.69
N LEU A 142 -2.21 -10.43 -15.98
CA LEU A 142 -2.08 -8.97 -16.08
C LEU A 142 -0.76 -8.46 -15.46
N ILE A 143 -0.27 -9.09 -14.38
CA ILE A 143 1.04 -8.79 -13.79
C ILE A 143 2.16 -9.20 -14.76
N THR A 144 2.14 -10.44 -15.29
CA THR A 144 3.11 -10.92 -16.28
C THR A 144 3.16 -9.99 -17.49
N ALA A 145 2.02 -9.68 -18.12
CA ALA A 145 2.01 -8.84 -19.31
C ALA A 145 2.54 -7.43 -19.04
N SER A 146 2.20 -6.85 -17.90
CA SER A 146 2.71 -5.54 -17.46
C SER A 146 4.22 -5.55 -17.23
N ILE A 147 4.76 -6.52 -16.49
CA ILE A 147 6.19 -6.63 -16.20
C ILE A 147 6.97 -6.87 -17.50
N MET A 148 6.58 -7.89 -18.26
CA MET A 148 7.30 -8.34 -19.45
C MET A 148 7.32 -7.28 -20.56
N SER A 149 6.22 -6.58 -20.81
CA SER A 149 6.17 -5.56 -21.85
C SER A 149 7.15 -4.41 -21.60
N LYS A 150 7.42 -4.08 -20.34
CA LYS A 150 8.44 -3.09 -19.97
C LYS A 150 9.84 -3.70 -20.10
N LYS A 151 10.07 -4.85 -19.48
CA LYS A 151 11.41 -5.50 -19.45
C LYS A 151 11.95 -5.92 -20.81
N ILE A 152 11.07 -6.27 -21.76
CA ILE A 152 11.47 -6.53 -23.15
C ILE A 152 11.74 -5.22 -23.90
N ALA A 153 11.00 -4.15 -23.62
CA ALA A 153 11.21 -2.83 -24.24
C ALA A 153 12.58 -2.21 -23.88
N GLU A 154 13.22 -2.68 -22.81
CA GLU A 154 14.54 -2.21 -22.34
C GLU A 154 15.72 -2.72 -23.18
N GLY A 155 15.52 -3.72 -24.04
CA GLY A 155 16.58 -4.26 -24.91
C GLY A 155 17.56 -5.23 -24.22
N ALA A 156 17.29 -5.66 -22.98
CA ALA A 156 18.10 -6.64 -22.28
C ALA A 156 18.10 -8.02 -22.98
N ASP A 157 19.20 -8.77 -22.87
CA ASP A 157 19.36 -10.15 -23.37
C ASP A 157 18.91 -11.18 -22.32
N GLY A 158 19.12 -10.85 -21.04
CA GLY A 158 18.76 -11.66 -19.88
C GLY A 158 17.93 -10.89 -18.85
N LEU A 159 17.02 -11.57 -18.17
CA LEU A 159 16.14 -11.01 -17.13
C LEU A 159 16.18 -11.85 -15.85
N VAL A 160 16.35 -11.21 -14.69
CA VAL A 160 16.20 -11.85 -13.39
C VAL A 160 14.94 -11.32 -12.70
N PHE A 161 14.03 -12.21 -12.33
CA PHE A 161 12.80 -11.89 -11.62
C PHE A 161 12.92 -12.22 -10.14
N ASP A 162 12.61 -11.25 -9.31
CA ASP A 162 12.59 -11.31 -7.85
C ASP A 162 11.12 -11.29 -7.43
N VAL A 163 10.55 -12.48 -7.24
CA VAL A 163 9.12 -12.68 -7.00
C VAL A 163 8.92 -12.81 -5.50
N LYS A 164 8.37 -11.76 -4.89
CA LYS A 164 8.10 -11.68 -3.46
C LYS A 164 6.93 -12.59 -3.09
N ILE A 165 7.09 -13.38 -2.02
CA ILE A 165 6.06 -14.21 -1.38
C ILE A 165 5.87 -13.75 0.07
N GLY A 166 4.66 -13.91 0.62
CA GLY A 166 4.35 -13.46 1.98
C GLY A 166 3.67 -12.09 2.05
N ASN A 167 3.29 -11.69 3.26
CA ASN A 167 2.28 -10.64 3.50
C ASN A 167 2.63 -9.24 2.94
N GLY A 168 3.91 -8.87 2.86
CA GLY A 168 4.35 -7.59 2.29
C GLY A 168 4.44 -7.55 0.77
N SER A 169 4.09 -8.63 0.07
CA SER A 169 4.06 -8.68 -1.40
C SER A 169 2.68 -8.31 -1.96
N ASN A 170 2.62 -7.92 -3.23
CA ASN A 170 1.37 -7.70 -3.97
C ASN A 170 0.66 -9.02 -4.38
N LEU A 171 1.23 -10.19 -4.05
CA LEU A 171 0.69 -11.50 -4.39
C LEU A 171 1.11 -12.52 -3.30
N PRO A 172 0.58 -12.40 -2.07
CA PRO A 172 1.12 -13.07 -0.88
C PRO A 172 1.06 -14.61 -0.94
N ASP A 173 0.12 -15.15 -1.71
CA ASP A 173 -0.04 -16.60 -1.89
C ASP A 173 1.14 -17.23 -2.66
N TYR A 174 1.67 -18.32 -2.10
CA TYR A 174 2.84 -19.02 -2.64
C TYR A 174 2.57 -19.66 -4.01
N ASP A 175 1.41 -20.29 -4.20
CA ASP A 175 1.08 -20.99 -5.45
C ASP A 175 0.84 -20.01 -6.60
N LEU A 176 0.17 -18.88 -6.33
CA LEU A 176 0.01 -17.79 -7.28
C LEU A 176 1.35 -17.12 -7.63
N SER A 177 2.25 -16.94 -6.66
CA SER A 177 3.59 -16.40 -6.92
C SER A 177 4.50 -17.38 -7.68
N LEU A 178 4.44 -18.68 -7.38
CA LEU A 178 5.11 -19.71 -8.18
C LEU A 178 4.54 -19.78 -9.61
N LYS A 179 3.23 -19.59 -9.78
CA LYS A 179 2.58 -19.47 -11.09
C LYS A 179 3.04 -18.21 -11.84
N LEU A 180 3.15 -17.07 -11.15
CA LEU A 180 3.69 -15.83 -11.73
C LEU A 180 5.14 -16.00 -12.19
N ALA A 181 6.00 -16.60 -11.37
CA ALA A 181 7.38 -16.92 -11.74
C ALA A 181 7.46 -17.78 -13.01
N LYS A 182 6.65 -18.85 -13.10
CA LYS A 182 6.58 -19.71 -14.29
C LYS A 182 6.10 -18.95 -15.53
N ASN A 183 5.05 -18.12 -15.40
CA ASN A 183 4.54 -17.32 -16.52
C ASN A 183 5.56 -16.29 -17.01
N LEU A 184 6.32 -15.64 -16.12
CA LEU A 184 7.41 -14.73 -16.49
C LEU A 184 8.51 -15.45 -17.28
N LEU A 185 8.89 -16.67 -16.88
CA LEU A 185 9.89 -17.48 -17.60
C LEU A 185 9.41 -17.94 -18.98
N GLU A 186 8.19 -18.48 -19.10
CA GLU A 186 7.67 -18.94 -20.39
C GLU A 186 7.42 -17.78 -21.36
N VAL A 187 6.94 -16.62 -20.90
CA VAL A 187 6.82 -15.42 -21.76
C VAL A 187 8.20 -14.91 -22.17
N SER A 188 9.19 -14.86 -21.25
CA SER A 188 10.58 -14.49 -21.61
C SER A 188 11.15 -15.36 -22.73
N LYS A 189 10.94 -16.68 -22.63
CA LYS A 189 11.37 -17.68 -23.61
C LYS A 189 10.66 -17.49 -24.96
N LYS A 190 9.37 -17.17 -25.00
CA LYS A 190 8.65 -16.83 -26.24
C LYS A 190 9.21 -15.59 -26.95
N PHE A 191 9.74 -14.63 -26.19
CA PHE A 191 10.47 -13.46 -26.73
C PHE A 191 11.98 -13.69 -26.93
N GLY A 192 12.46 -14.93 -26.84
CA GLY A 192 13.87 -15.29 -27.05
C GLY A 192 14.84 -14.77 -25.99
N LYS A 193 14.34 -14.35 -24.81
CA LYS A 193 15.15 -13.84 -23.71
C LYS A 193 15.54 -14.94 -22.74
N LYS A 194 16.77 -14.91 -22.23
CA LYS A 194 17.16 -15.77 -21.10
C LYS A 194 16.52 -15.23 -19.84
N ALA A 195 16.02 -16.10 -18.96
CA ALA A 195 15.45 -15.63 -17.70
C ALA A 195 15.67 -16.60 -16.55
N ILE A 196 15.76 -16.03 -15.34
CA ILE A 196 15.79 -16.73 -14.06
C ILE A 196 14.75 -16.06 -13.15
N ALA A 197 14.00 -16.84 -12.38
CA ALA A 197 13.09 -16.33 -11.37
C ALA A 197 13.46 -16.91 -10.00
N VAL A 198 13.55 -16.05 -9.00
CA VAL A 198 13.86 -16.37 -7.61
C VAL A 198 12.65 -15.98 -6.77
N LEU A 199 12.15 -16.90 -5.97
CA LEU A 199 11.12 -16.62 -4.96
C LEU A 199 11.83 -16.17 -3.67
N THR A 200 11.46 -15.01 -3.12
CA THR A 200 12.05 -14.50 -1.87
C THR A 200 10.97 -14.13 -0.87
N ALA A 201 11.19 -14.44 0.41
CA ALA A 201 10.30 -14.02 1.48
C ALA A 201 10.16 -12.49 1.56
N MET A 202 8.97 -12.07 1.96
CA MET A 202 8.55 -10.68 2.19
C MET A 202 7.46 -10.66 3.27
N ASP A 203 7.52 -11.61 4.22
CA ASP A 203 6.66 -11.61 5.40
C ASP A 203 7.13 -10.59 6.44
N GLU A 204 8.43 -10.30 6.45
CA GLU A 204 9.07 -9.21 7.18
C GLU A 204 9.78 -8.24 6.21
N PRO A 205 9.95 -6.96 6.59
CA PRO A 205 10.69 -6.00 5.76
C PRO A 205 12.12 -6.49 5.51
N LEU A 206 12.60 -6.29 4.28
CA LEU A 206 13.97 -6.65 3.93
C LEU A 206 14.94 -5.58 4.46
N GLY A 207 15.93 -6.00 5.25
CA GLY A 207 16.89 -5.14 5.95
C GLY A 207 16.26 -4.32 7.09
N ASN A 208 17.05 -3.41 7.66
CA ASN A 208 16.68 -2.66 8.87
C ASN A 208 16.06 -1.28 8.56
N LYS A 209 16.04 -0.87 7.29
CA LYS A 209 15.65 0.46 6.86
C LYS A 209 14.55 0.45 5.80
N ILE A 210 13.50 1.23 6.01
CA ILE A 210 12.31 1.30 5.14
C ILE A 210 12.01 2.77 4.82
N GLY A 211 11.90 3.10 3.54
CA GLY A 211 11.64 4.47 3.11
C GLY A 211 12.33 4.81 1.80
N ASN A 212 12.68 6.08 1.63
CA ASN A 212 13.36 6.54 0.43
C ASN A 212 14.85 6.73 0.68
N TRP A 213 15.20 7.61 1.62
CA TRP A 213 16.59 7.88 1.92
C TRP A 213 17.23 6.77 2.72
N LEU A 214 16.53 6.20 3.70
CA LEU A 214 17.12 5.15 4.53
C LEU A 214 17.44 3.90 3.74
N GLU A 215 16.72 3.64 2.66
CA GLU A 215 17.03 2.55 1.75
C GLU A 215 18.23 2.86 0.84
N VAL A 216 18.51 4.15 0.52
CA VAL A 216 19.80 4.57 -0.04
C VAL A 216 20.92 4.43 1.00
N GLU A 217 20.65 4.79 2.26
CA GLU A 217 21.62 4.73 3.37
C GLU A 217 22.05 3.29 3.68
N GLU A 218 21.12 2.35 3.78
CA GLU A 218 21.44 0.93 3.95
C GLU A 218 22.07 0.33 2.68
N SER A 219 21.73 0.82 1.49
CA SER A 219 22.45 0.47 0.26
C SER A 219 23.92 0.92 0.32
N LEU A 220 24.21 2.11 0.86
CA LEU A 220 25.57 2.60 1.07
C LEU A 220 26.30 1.83 2.17
N GLU A 221 25.62 1.41 3.24
CA GLU A 221 26.17 0.48 4.24
C GLU A 221 26.62 -0.82 3.56
N MET A 222 25.73 -1.47 2.81
CA MET A 222 26.03 -2.70 2.05
C MET A 222 27.20 -2.51 1.06
N LEU A 223 27.19 -1.41 0.29
CA LEU A 223 28.26 -1.08 -0.67
C LEU A 223 29.60 -0.72 -0.01
N THR A 224 29.60 -0.32 1.27
CA THR A 224 30.84 -0.12 2.08
C THR A 224 31.29 -1.40 2.82
N GLY A 225 30.66 -2.54 2.54
CA GLY A 225 31.01 -3.84 3.12
C GLY A 225 30.37 -4.15 4.48
N VAL A 226 29.37 -3.39 4.91
CA VAL A 226 28.55 -3.76 6.08
C VAL A 226 27.66 -4.94 5.70
N ASP A 227 27.62 -5.98 6.54
CA ASP A 227 26.76 -7.13 6.31
C ASP A 227 25.38 -6.91 6.93
N ILE A 228 24.36 -6.77 6.06
CA ILE A 228 22.94 -6.74 6.40
C ILE A 228 22.38 -8.12 5.98
N PRO A 229 22.32 -9.13 6.87
CA PRO A 229 22.41 -10.54 6.44
C PRO A 229 21.38 -11.00 5.40
N ASP A 230 20.13 -10.57 5.54
CA ASP A 230 19.03 -10.90 4.64
C ASP A 230 19.14 -10.14 3.30
N SER A 231 19.38 -8.83 3.36
CA SER A 231 19.55 -7.96 2.20
C SER A 231 20.80 -8.34 1.40
N ASN A 232 21.91 -8.64 2.07
CA ASN A 232 23.14 -9.15 1.45
C ASN A 232 22.90 -10.52 0.81
N LYS A 233 22.19 -11.45 1.47
CA LYS A 233 21.89 -12.76 0.86
C LYS A 233 21.00 -12.62 -0.39
N VAL A 234 19.91 -11.85 -0.32
CA VAL A 234 19.04 -11.60 -1.47
C VAL A 234 19.78 -10.88 -2.60
N ASN A 235 20.59 -9.86 -2.27
CA ASN A 235 21.44 -9.17 -3.24
C ASN A 235 22.40 -10.13 -3.95
N ASN A 236 23.09 -10.98 -3.20
CA ASN A 236 24.11 -11.88 -3.75
C ASN A 236 23.49 -12.95 -4.66
N VAL A 237 22.36 -13.54 -4.28
CA VAL A 237 21.61 -14.51 -5.11
C VAL A 237 21.18 -13.87 -6.43
N LEU A 238 20.57 -12.68 -6.39
CA LEU A 238 20.02 -12.02 -7.57
C LEU A 238 21.12 -11.45 -8.47
N SER A 239 22.16 -10.84 -7.89
CA SER A 239 23.34 -10.38 -8.62
C SER A 239 24.08 -11.57 -9.24
N GLY A 240 24.23 -12.67 -8.52
CA GLY A 240 24.85 -13.90 -9.02
C GLY A 240 24.10 -14.50 -10.20
N ALA A 241 22.77 -14.51 -10.18
CA ALA A 241 21.95 -14.88 -11.32
C ALA A 241 22.18 -13.97 -12.54
N MET A 242 22.34 -12.65 -12.34
CA MET A 242 22.66 -11.73 -13.44
C MET A 242 24.09 -11.93 -13.98
N ILE A 243 25.07 -12.15 -13.10
CA ILE A 243 26.48 -12.42 -13.43
C ILE A 243 26.59 -13.71 -14.26
N TYR A 244 25.85 -14.76 -13.89
CA TYR A 244 25.72 -15.99 -14.65
C TYR A 244 25.05 -15.76 -16.02
N LEU A 245 23.89 -15.09 -16.08
CA LEU A 245 23.22 -14.79 -17.35
C LEU A 245 24.07 -13.92 -18.29
N GLY A 246 24.88 -13.02 -17.73
CA GLY A 246 25.84 -12.18 -18.43
C GLY A 246 27.13 -12.88 -18.85
N GLY A 247 27.29 -14.18 -18.57
CA GLY A 247 28.45 -14.96 -18.97
C GLY A 247 29.74 -14.62 -18.20
N LYS A 248 29.61 -14.10 -16.97
CA LYS A 248 30.73 -13.77 -16.07
C LYS A 248 30.92 -14.78 -14.93
N ALA A 249 30.04 -15.77 -14.83
CA ALA A 249 30.15 -16.93 -13.95
C ALA A 249 29.70 -18.20 -14.69
N ASN A 250 30.25 -19.36 -14.30
CA ASN A 250 29.90 -20.67 -14.85
C ASN A 250 28.74 -21.34 -14.08
N SER A 251 28.44 -20.87 -12.86
CA SER A 251 27.27 -21.30 -12.07
C SER A 251 26.68 -20.14 -11.26
N LEU A 252 25.51 -20.35 -10.64
CA LEU A 252 24.87 -19.36 -9.77
C LEU A 252 25.69 -19.13 -8.50
N GLU A 253 26.25 -20.19 -7.93
CA GLU A 253 27.08 -20.17 -6.72
C GLU A 253 28.42 -19.44 -6.94
N GLU A 254 28.98 -19.53 -8.15
CA GLU A 254 30.13 -18.69 -8.54
C GLU A 254 29.71 -17.23 -8.70
N GLY A 255 28.55 -16.95 -9.29
CA GLY A 255 27.98 -15.61 -9.38
C GLY A 255 27.73 -14.98 -8.00
N GLU A 256 27.21 -15.74 -7.03
CA GLU A 256 27.02 -15.27 -5.64
C GLU A 256 28.34 -14.87 -4.99
N LYS A 257 29.43 -15.62 -5.22
CA LYS A 257 30.77 -15.30 -4.70
C LYS A 257 31.35 -14.06 -5.34
N ILE A 258 31.25 -13.93 -6.67
CA ILE A 258 31.70 -12.72 -7.38
C ILE A 258 30.93 -11.49 -6.88
N SER A 259 29.62 -11.61 -6.60
CA SER A 259 28.84 -10.54 -5.97
C SER A 259 29.39 -10.13 -4.59
N GLN A 260 29.73 -11.11 -3.74
CA GLN A 260 30.35 -10.85 -2.42
C GLN A 260 31.72 -10.17 -2.55
N GLU A 261 32.56 -10.65 -3.47
CA GLU A 261 33.88 -10.06 -3.75
C GLU A 261 33.77 -8.61 -4.22
N LYS A 262 32.78 -8.28 -5.07
CA LYS A 262 32.53 -6.93 -5.60
C LYS A 262 32.01 -5.93 -4.56
N LEU A 263 31.34 -6.41 -3.51
CA LEU A 263 30.99 -5.60 -2.34
C LEU A 263 32.20 -5.39 -1.43
N ALA A 264 33.01 -6.43 -1.22
CA ALA A 264 34.18 -6.39 -0.35
C ALA A 264 35.37 -5.60 -0.92
N ASP A 265 35.55 -5.58 -2.25
CA ASP A 265 36.66 -4.87 -2.92
C ASP A 265 36.39 -3.39 -3.21
N GLY A 266 35.18 -2.90 -2.90
CA GLY A 266 34.77 -1.50 -3.07
C GLY A 266 34.43 -1.11 -4.52
N THR A 267 34.66 -1.95 -5.53
CA THR A 267 34.42 -1.57 -6.94
C THR A 267 32.93 -1.39 -7.26
N ALA A 268 32.03 -2.04 -6.51
CA ALA A 268 30.59 -1.76 -6.59
C ALA A 268 30.25 -0.35 -6.07
N LEU A 269 30.92 0.15 -5.03
CA LEU A 269 30.71 1.49 -4.49
C LEU A 269 31.21 2.57 -5.45
N ASP A 270 32.39 2.37 -6.04
CA ASP A 270 32.91 3.26 -7.10
C ASP A 270 31.93 3.34 -8.28
N LYS A 271 31.38 2.19 -8.69
CA LYS A 271 30.36 2.12 -9.76
C LYS A 271 29.05 2.82 -9.38
N PHE A 272 28.64 2.77 -8.12
CA PHE A 272 27.51 3.54 -7.61
C PHE A 272 27.79 5.05 -7.66
N TYR A 273 28.99 5.50 -7.30
CA TYR A 273 29.38 6.91 -7.42
C TYR A 273 29.45 7.39 -8.88
N GLU A 274 29.99 6.59 -9.81
CA GLU A 274 29.90 6.89 -11.25
C GLU A 274 28.45 7.10 -11.70
N MET A 275 27.56 6.18 -11.29
CA MET A 275 26.12 6.21 -11.61
C MET A 275 25.40 7.43 -11.02
N VAL A 276 25.71 7.81 -9.78
CA VAL A 276 25.18 9.03 -9.15
C VAL A 276 25.66 10.26 -9.91
N SER A 277 26.96 10.35 -10.20
CA SER A 277 27.58 11.51 -10.84
C SER A 277 27.04 11.77 -12.24
N ILE A 278 26.99 10.74 -13.10
CA ILE A 278 26.53 10.90 -14.49
C ILE A 278 25.03 11.15 -14.59
N GLN A 279 24.26 10.76 -13.57
CA GLN A 279 22.82 11.04 -13.46
C GLN A 279 22.52 12.28 -12.60
N ASN A 280 23.46 13.24 -12.53
CA ASN A 280 23.35 14.55 -11.88
C ASN A 280 23.16 14.55 -10.35
N GLY A 281 23.33 13.41 -9.67
CA GLY A 281 23.25 13.32 -8.22
C GLY A 281 24.45 13.98 -7.52
N ASP A 282 24.20 14.61 -6.38
CA ASP A 282 25.20 15.28 -5.56
C ASP A 282 26.13 14.25 -4.88
N LEU A 283 27.34 14.11 -5.43
CA LEU A 283 28.36 13.20 -4.92
C LEU A 283 28.90 13.59 -3.54
N ASP A 284 29.01 14.88 -3.23
CA ASP A 284 29.55 15.33 -1.95
C ASP A 284 28.52 15.06 -0.85
N TYR A 285 27.24 15.27 -1.15
CA TYR A 285 26.12 14.85 -0.32
C TYR A 285 26.09 13.34 -0.06
N ILE A 286 26.27 12.53 -1.10
CA ILE A 286 26.34 11.07 -0.96
C ILE A 286 27.57 10.64 -0.16
N LYS A 287 28.74 11.28 -0.30
CA LYS A 287 29.95 10.90 0.45
C LYS A 287 29.88 11.26 1.93
N ASP A 288 29.16 12.32 2.30
CA ASP A 288 28.94 12.73 3.70
C ASP A 288 27.76 12.02 4.38
N TRP A 289 27.22 10.94 3.79
CA TRP A 289 25.94 10.35 4.18
C TRP A 289 25.78 10.07 5.68
N LYS A 290 26.87 9.63 6.35
CA LYS A 290 26.89 9.31 7.79
C LYS A 290 26.61 10.50 8.71
N ASN A 291 26.78 11.73 8.24
CA ASN A 291 26.56 12.96 9.00
C ASN A 291 25.20 13.63 8.71
N LEU A 292 24.40 13.08 7.81
CA LEU A 292 23.16 13.70 7.31
C LEU A 292 21.98 13.57 8.27
N LYS A 293 21.76 14.58 9.12
CA LYS A 293 20.54 14.68 9.91
C LYS A 293 19.32 15.09 9.06
N ARG A 294 18.64 14.11 8.44
CA ARG A 294 17.41 14.35 7.66
C ARG A 294 16.16 14.53 8.51
N ALA A 295 15.89 13.59 9.43
CA ALA A 295 14.67 13.61 10.24
C ALA A 295 14.63 14.82 11.19
N LYS A 296 13.55 15.62 11.10
CA LYS A 296 13.29 16.73 12.03
C LYS A 296 12.80 16.21 13.37
N TYR A 297 12.04 15.11 13.33
CA TYR A 297 11.52 14.40 14.49
C TYR A 297 11.78 12.91 14.30
N SER A 298 12.19 12.23 15.38
CA SER A 298 12.29 10.77 15.46
C SER A 298 11.65 10.31 16.77
N LYS A 299 11.12 9.07 16.78
CA LYS A 299 10.56 8.45 17.98
C LYS A 299 10.93 6.97 18.02
N ILE A 300 11.51 6.55 19.14
CA ILE A 300 11.82 5.15 19.43
C ILE A 300 10.54 4.42 19.82
N VAL A 301 10.27 3.28 19.19
CA VAL A 301 9.27 2.30 19.60
C VAL A 301 10.02 1.22 20.39
N ARG A 302 9.56 0.93 21.61
CA ARG A 302 10.17 -0.05 22.52
C ARG A 302 9.14 -1.11 22.92
N SER A 303 9.58 -2.34 23.18
CA SER A 303 8.70 -3.37 23.71
C SER A 303 8.15 -2.97 25.08
N GLN A 304 6.87 -3.27 25.32
CA GLN A 304 6.20 -3.05 26.60
C GLN A 304 6.30 -4.28 27.53
N THR A 305 6.62 -5.46 26.99
CA THR A 305 6.63 -6.74 27.73
C THR A 305 7.90 -7.53 27.44
N ASN A 306 8.20 -8.51 28.30
CA ASN A 306 9.12 -9.59 27.93
C ASN A 306 8.43 -10.51 26.92
N GLY A 307 9.18 -11.09 25.99
CA GLY A 307 8.63 -12.05 25.02
C GLY A 307 9.64 -12.39 23.93
N PHE A 308 9.14 -12.91 22.82
CA PHE A 308 9.88 -13.11 21.59
C PHE A 308 9.13 -12.41 20.45
N ILE A 309 9.82 -11.92 19.42
CA ILE A 309 9.13 -11.45 18.21
C ILE A 309 8.65 -12.67 17.44
N SER A 310 7.33 -12.84 17.32
CA SER A 310 6.73 -13.97 16.59
C SER A 310 6.46 -13.67 15.11
N GLU A 311 6.30 -12.38 14.76
CA GLU A 311 5.92 -11.92 13.42
C GLU A 311 6.28 -10.43 13.29
N MET A 312 6.71 -10.01 12.10
CA MET A 312 6.94 -8.59 11.76
C MET A 312 6.29 -8.27 10.42
N LYS A 313 4.96 -8.18 10.36
CA LYS A 313 4.18 -8.01 9.12
C LYS A 313 4.70 -6.86 8.25
N ALA A 314 5.42 -7.21 7.19
CA ALA A 314 5.98 -6.26 6.23
C ALA A 314 4.93 -5.25 5.72
N VAL A 315 3.71 -5.72 5.45
CA VAL A 315 2.60 -4.87 5.01
C VAL A 315 2.27 -3.74 5.98
N ASP A 316 2.27 -4.00 7.29
CA ASP A 316 1.95 -3.00 8.33
C ASP A 316 3.04 -1.92 8.38
N PHE A 317 4.32 -2.29 8.25
CA PHE A 317 5.43 -1.34 8.13
C PHE A 317 5.38 -0.54 6.83
N GLY A 318 4.94 -1.16 5.73
CA GLY A 318 4.74 -0.47 4.45
C GLY A 318 3.65 0.60 4.54
N PHE A 319 2.51 0.30 5.16
CA PHE A 319 1.46 1.29 5.44
C PHE A 319 1.92 2.38 6.42
N ALA A 320 2.60 2.02 7.51
CA ALA A 320 3.18 3.00 8.44
C ALA A 320 4.16 3.95 7.73
N ALA A 321 4.90 3.47 6.73
CA ALA A 321 5.74 4.31 5.88
C ALA A 321 4.89 5.29 5.04
N ILE A 322 3.79 4.85 4.41
CA ILE A 322 2.85 5.76 3.72
C ILE A 322 2.32 6.83 4.67
N ASP A 323 1.88 6.47 5.88
CA ASP A 323 1.28 7.39 6.85
C ASP A 323 2.28 8.41 7.38
N LEU A 324 3.53 7.98 7.58
CA LEU A 324 4.64 8.89 7.85
C LEU A 324 4.93 9.78 6.66
N GLY A 325 4.63 9.34 5.43
CA GLY A 325 4.59 10.10 4.17
C GLY A 325 5.54 9.61 3.08
N CYS A 326 6.18 8.45 3.25
CA CYS A 326 7.26 7.95 2.38
C CYS A 326 6.84 7.79 0.91
N VAL A 327 5.55 7.63 0.64
CA VAL A 327 4.98 7.43 -0.69
C VAL A 327 4.05 8.59 -1.01
N ASN A 328 4.38 9.38 -2.05
CA ASN A 328 3.45 10.39 -2.56
C ASN A 328 3.64 10.63 -4.06
N SER A 329 2.55 10.56 -4.82
CA SER A 329 2.50 10.56 -6.28
C SER A 329 2.62 11.96 -6.90
N GLY A 330 3.59 12.77 -6.43
CA GLY A 330 3.74 14.18 -6.82
C GLY A 330 5.09 14.85 -6.56
N GLY A 331 6.13 14.09 -6.19
CA GLY A 331 7.47 14.63 -5.92
C GLY A 331 7.69 15.06 -4.46
N HIS A 332 8.78 14.55 -3.89
CA HIS A 332 9.39 14.82 -2.57
C HIS A 332 8.54 15.58 -1.52
N PRO A 333 8.13 14.86 -0.45
CA PRO A 333 8.96 14.87 0.75
C PRO A 333 9.46 13.48 1.14
N ALA A 334 10.75 13.37 1.45
CA ALA A 334 11.30 12.17 2.08
C ALA A 334 10.76 12.01 3.51
N GLN A 335 10.12 10.89 3.77
CA GLN A 335 9.76 10.37 5.09
C GLN A 335 10.27 8.93 5.14
N ASP A 336 10.51 8.40 6.35
CA ASP A 336 11.51 7.34 6.56
C ASP A 336 11.28 6.61 7.91
N ILE A 337 11.26 5.28 7.93
CA ILE A 337 11.27 4.42 9.13
C ILE A 337 12.66 3.80 9.30
N PHE A 338 13.35 4.19 10.37
CA PHE A 338 14.55 3.49 10.84
C PHE A 338 14.12 2.28 11.70
N ILE A 339 14.96 1.25 11.75
CA ILE A 339 15.11 0.40 12.92
C ILE A 339 16.53 0.67 13.41
N SER A 340 16.71 1.15 14.64
CA SER A 340 18.01 1.69 15.08
C SER A 340 18.44 1.20 16.45
N ASP A 341 19.68 0.71 16.48
CA ASP A 341 20.63 0.89 17.56
C ASP A 341 21.29 2.28 17.42
N GLY A 342 21.89 2.82 18.48
CA GLY A 342 22.44 4.18 18.44
C GLY A 342 23.43 4.59 19.54
N ASN A 343 23.52 3.89 20.68
CA ASN A 343 24.51 4.21 21.72
C ASN A 343 24.94 3.06 22.68
N GLN A 344 24.30 1.89 22.67
CA GLN A 344 24.77 0.65 23.35
C GLN A 344 25.15 0.74 24.87
N ASP A 345 24.36 1.38 25.74
CA ASP A 345 24.66 1.45 27.20
C ASP A 345 23.53 1.07 28.18
N CYS A 346 22.25 1.19 27.80
CA CYS A 346 21.09 0.66 28.54
C CYS A 346 20.87 1.19 29.99
N ILE A 347 21.21 2.43 30.29
CA ILE A 347 21.02 3.05 31.63
C ILE A 347 20.33 4.44 31.52
N ASP A 348 19.62 4.86 32.58
CA ASP A 348 19.15 6.25 32.75
C ASP A 348 20.31 7.12 33.28
N ASP A 349 20.81 8.03 32.44
CA ASP A 349 22.04 8.82 32.69
C ASP A 349 21.98 9.81 33.86
N ASN A 350 20.82 10.01 34.50
CA ASN A 350 20.69 10.85 35.70
C ASN A 350 20.34 10.07 36.98
N THR A 351 19.81 8.86 36.89
CA THR A 351 19.25 8.15 38.06
C THR A 351 19.62 6.66 38.19
N GLY A 352 20.12 6.03 37.13
CA GLY A 352 20.71 4.68 37.19
C GLY A 352 19.76 3.54 37.58
N LYS A 353 18.43 3.68 37.39
CA LYS A 353 17.43 2.65 37.74
C LYS A 353 16.29 2.57 36.70
N PRO A 354 15.61 1.41 36.57
CA PRO A 354 14.35 1.31 35.83
C PRO A 354 13.23 2.09 36.53
N VAL A 355 12.32 2.69 35.77
CA VAL A 355 11.23 3.56 36.27
C VAL A 355 9.85 3.04 35.84
N GLU A 356 8.85 3.15 36.72
CA GLU A 356 7.47 2.68 36.51
C GLU A 356 6.66 3.55 35.51
N VAL A 357 5.63 2.94 34.91
CA VAL A 357 4.90 3.47 33.73
C VAL A 357 3.38 3.49 33.96
N LEU A 358 2.68 4.43 33.32
CA LEU A 358 1.21 4.48 33.19
C LEU A 358 0.77 4.54 31.71
N SER A 359 0.19 3.44 31.19
CA SER A 359 -0.62 3.36 29.93
C SER A 359 0.10 3.76 28.61
N MET A 360 -0.44 3.63 27.38
CA MET A 360 -1.37 2.74 26.64
C MET A 360 -1.14 3.02 25.12
N SER A 361 -1.63 2.33 24.09
CA SER A 361 -2.32 1.03 23.84
C SER A 361 -2.23 0.73 22.32
N GLY A 362 -2.41 -0.51 21.86
CA GLY A 362 -2.25 -0.80 20.40
C GLY A 362 -2.55 -2.21 19.88
N GLY A 363 -3.40 -3.03 20.52
CA GLY A 363 -3.96 -4.23 19.87
C GLY A 363 -3.08 -5.48 19.74
N MET A 364 -2.01 -5.64 20.54
CA MET A 364 -1.31 -6.93 20.65
C MET A 364 -2.17 -7.97 21.39
N VAL A 365 -2.30 -9.16 20.82
CA VAL A 365 -2.70 -10.39 21.53
C VAL A 365 -1.52 -11.36 21.47
N VAL A 366 -1.06 -11.83 22.64
CA VAL A 366 0.08 -12.76 22.76
C VAL A 366 -0.46 -14.12 23.19
N GLU A 367 -0.26 -15.16 22.36
CA GLU A 367 -0.53 -16.54 22.75
C GLU A 367 0.65 -17.11 23.56
N THR A 368 0.35 -17.82 24.65
CA THR A 368 1.38 -18.46 25.49
C THR A 368 1.51 -19.95 25.15
N ARG A 369 2.65 -20.36 24.58
CA ARG A 369 3.09 -21.76 24.63
C ARG A 369 3.95 -21.98 25.87
N THR A 370 3.55 -22.91 26.73
CA THR A 370 4.12 -23.10 28.08
C THR A 370 5.32 -24.04 28.14
N ASN A 371 5.72 -24.66 27.03
CA ASN A 371 6.63 -25.83 27.01
C ASN A 371 7.85 -25.61 26.09
N TRP A 372 8.58 -24.50 26.25
CA TRP A 372 9.89 -24.28 25.62
C TRP A 372 10.95 -24.10 26.71
N THR A 373 12.13 -24.71 26.55
CA THR A 373 13.17 -24.74 27.59
C THR A 373 14.48 -24.06 27.14
N PRO A 374 15.27 -23.50 28.09
CA PRO A 374 16.33 -22.53 27.76
C PRO A 374 17.61 -23.11 27.16
N ASP A 375 17.66 -24.43 26.97
CA ASP A 375 18.80 -25.23 26.54
C ASP A 375 18.91 -25.38 25.00
N MET A 376 18.08 -24.68 24.22
CA MET A 376 17.93 -24.91 22.77
C MET A 376 18.71 -23.96 21.83
N THR A 377 19.33 -22.88 22.30
CA THR A 377 20.13 -21.99 21.43
C THR A 377 21.30 -21.31 22.16
N ASP A 378 22.51 -21.78 21.88
CA ASP A 378 23.73 -21.00 22.10
C ASP A 378 23.88 -19.91 21.02
N ILE A 379 24.52 -18.79 21.41
CA ILE A 379 24.99 -17.68 20.55
C ILE A 379 23.91 -16.81 19.87
N ARG A 380 23.78 -15.54 20.31
CA ARG A 380 24.16 -14.31 19.57
C ARG A 380 23.77 -13.04 20.35
N GLY A 381 24.49 -11.95 20.10
CA GLY A 381 24.23 -10.64 20.69
C GLY A 381 24.34 -9.53 19.64
N GLY A 382 23.51 -8.50 19.79
CA GLY A 382 23.37 -7.33 18.91
C GLY A 382 22.01 -6.68 19.14
N ASN A 383 21.91 -5.35 19.10
CA ASN A 383 20.67 -4.61 19.41
C ASN A 383 19.75 -4.42 18.18
N ILE A 384 19.49 -5.51 17.46
CA ILE A 384 18.47 -5.59 16.39
C ILE A 384 17.61 -6.81 16.73
N VAL A 385 16.32 -6.75 16.42
CA VAL A 385 15.34 -7.78 16.81
C VAL A 385 14.67 -8.37 15.58
N TYR A 386 14.97 -9.64 15.31
CA TYR A 386 14.42 -10.45 14.23
C TYR A 386 13.28 -11.35 14.75
N VAL A 387 12.49 -11.94 13.85
CA VAL A 387 11.53 -13.00 14.25
C VAL A 387 12.31 -14.15 14.89
N GLY A 388 11.97 -14.46 16.15
CA GLY A 388 12.67 -15.41 17.00
C GLY A 388 13.50 -14.79 18.14
N ASP A 389 13.79 -13.48 18.10
CA ASP A 389 14.64 -12.84 19.12
C ASP A 389 13.90 -12.53 20.44
N ILE A 390 14.63 -12.64 21.56
CA ILE A 390 14.12 -12.37 22.91
C ILE A 390 14.09 -10.87 23.19
N VAL A 391 12.90 -10.32 23.39
CA VAL A 391 12.71 -8.90 23.74
C VAL A 391 12.40 -8.73 25.23
N LYS A 392 12.88 -7.66 25.82
CA LYS A 392 12.58 -7.23 27.19
C LYS A 392 11.87 -5.86 27.15
N PRO A 393 11.14 -5.46 28.21
CA PRO A 393 10.62 -4.10 28.32
C PRO A 393 11.75 -3.09 28.11
N GLY A 394 11.54 -2.14 27.19
CA GLY A 394 12.55 -1.16 26.81
C GLY A 394 13.46 -1.55 25.63
N THR A 395 13.51 -2.81 25.19
CA THR A 395 14.19 -3.20 23.94
C THR A 395 13.63 -2.38 22.77
N THR A 396 14.49 -1.71 21.99
CA THR A 396 14.07 -0.98 20.78
C THR A 396 13.56 -1.97 19.75
N LEU A 397 12.34 -1.74 19.25
CA LEU A 397 11.74 -2.48 18.14
C LEU A 397 11.87 -1.72 16.81
N GLY A 398 12.04 -0.40 16.87
CA GLY A 398 12.23 0.46 15.71
C GLY A 398 12.34 1.94 16.08
N ILE A 399 12.71 2.80 15.13
CA ILE A 399 12.71 4.27 15.26
C ILE A 399 11.98 4.89 14.07
N MET A 400 10.74 5.33 14.27
CA MET A 400 10.01 6.03 13.20
C MET A 400 10.44 7.49 13.08
N GLY A 401 10.69 7.95 11.85
CA GLY A 401 11.15 9.30 11.53
C GLY A 401 10.15 10.09 10.70
N ARG A 402 10.11 11.42 10.90
CA ARG A 402 9.40 12.36 10.02
C ARG A 402 10.32 13.49 9.60
N THR A 403 10.57 13.60 8.30
CA THR A 403 11.49 14.56 7.69
C THR A 403 10.76 15.58 6.82
N GLY A 404 11.42 16.70 6.49
CA GLY A 404 10.89 17.69 5.56
C GLY A 404 11.35 19.12 5.83
N LYS A 405 12.37 19.58 5.10
CA LYS A 405 12.69 21.02 4.96
C LYS A 405 11.59 21.77 4.17
N ASN A 406 10.72 21.03 3.49
CA ASN A 406 9.51 21.50 2.78
C ASN A 406 8.21 20.92 3.40
N ALA A 407 8.12 20.81 4.73
CA ALA A 407 6.87 20.41 5.41
C ALA A 407 5.72 21.44 5.29
N TYR A 408 5.96 22.51 4.55
CA TYR A 408 5.00 23.39 3.88
C TYR A 408 5.66 23.73 2.53
N PRO A 409 4.96 23.59 1.40
CA PRO A 409 3.89 24.52 1.05
C PRO A 409 2.49 23.94 1.33
N SER A 410 1.49 24.80 1.18
CA SER A 410 0.06 24.45 1.22
C SER A 410 -0.20 23.17 0.42
N ARG A 411 -0.82 22.17 1.05
CA ARG A 411 -1.37 21.01 0.33
C ARG A 411 -2.30 21.52 -0.78
N SER A 412 -2.40 20.77 -1.88
CA SER A 412 -3.14 21.17 -3.08
C SER A 412 -4.50 21.82 -2.75
N PRO A 413 -4.93 22.88 -3.46
CA PRO A 413 -6.29 23.41 -3.34
C PRO A 413 -7.40 22.38 -3.64
N THR A 414 -7.06 21.23 -4.24
CA THR A 414 -7.97 20.09 -4.45
C THR A 414 -8.03 19.11 -3.27
N HIS A 415 -7.17 19.24 -2.27
CA HIS A 415 -7.33 18.57 -0.99
C HIS A 415 -8.43 19.32 -0.24
N LEU A 416 -9.67 18.88 -0.44
CA LEU A 416 -10.84 19.47 0.21
C LEU A 416 -10.63 19.46 1.72
N HIS A 417 -10.48 20.67 2.29
CA HIS A 417 -10.75 20.92 3.69
C HIS A 417 -12.27 20.79 3.93
N ILE A 418 -12.78 19.55 3.83
CA ILE A 418 -14.08 19.23 4.41
C ILE A 418 -13.85 19.29 5.92
N ILE A 419 -14.38 20.33 6.55
CA ILE A 419 -14.68 20.29 7.98
C ILE A 419 -15.54 19.04 8.15
N LEU A 420 -15.03 18.00 8.82
CA LEU A 420 -15.76 16.76 9.06
C LEU A 420 -17.07 17.11 9.76
N ARG A 421 -18.17 17.10 9.00
CA ARG A 421 -19.49 17.42 9.51
C ARG A 421 -19.99 16.25 10.33
N THR A 422 -20.35 16.51 11.58
CA THR A 422 -20.90 15.51 12.47
C THR A 422 -22.40 15.41 12.22
N GLY A 423 -22.86 14.27 11.71
CA GLY A 423 -24.28 13.93 11.60
C GLY A 423 -24.73 12.98 12.70
N ALA A 424 -25.94 13.16 13.23
CA ALA A 424 -26.51 12.28 14.25
C ALA A 424 -27.86 11.69 13.83
N ALA A 425 -27.96 10.37 13.86
CA ALA A 425 -29.19 9.65 13.56
C ALA A 425 -30.15 9.64 14.76
N VAL A 426 -31.44 9.89 14.49
CA VAL A 426 -32.53 9.87 15.47
C VAL A 426 -33.75 9.14 14.92
N GLY A 427 -34.54 8.54 15.81
CA GLY A 427 -35.80 7.88 15.46
C GLY A 427 -37.01 8.82 15.53
N ILE A 428 -38.18 8.26 15.85
CA ILE A 428 -39.45 8.99 16.03
C ILE A 428 -40.11 8.72 17.39
N ALA A 429 -39.33 8.28 18.39
CA ALA A 429 -39.80 8.03 19.75
C ALA A 429 -40.14 9.35 20.49
N ALA A 430 -40.91 9.28 21.57
CA ALA A 430 -41.38 10.45 22.30
C ALA A 430 -40.25 11.35 22.85
N ASP A 431 -39.09 10.76 23.17
CA ASP A 431 -37.88 11.45 23.66
C ASP A 431 -36.99 12.04 22.55
N THR A 432 -37.36 11.88 21.28
CA THR A 432 -36.56 12.34 20.12
C THR A 432 -36.24 13.83 20.20
N ILE A 433 -37.18 14.67 20.62
CA ILE A 433 -36.97 16.13 20.70
C ILE A 433 -35.97 16.52 21.79
N GLU A 434 -35.93 15.78 22.91
CA GLU A 434 -34.94 15.99 23.96
C GLU A 434 -33.54 15.58 23.46
N ARG A 435 -33.43 14.46 22.75
CA ARG A 435 -32.19 14.01 22.11
C ARG A 435 -31.68 15.01 21.07
N VAL A 436 -32.56 15.47 20.17
CA VAL A 436 -32.22 16.49 19.16
C VAL A 436 -31.77 17.79 19.82
N SER A 437 -32.46 18.24 20.86
CA SER A 437 -32.06 19.43 21.64
C SER A 437 -30.65 19.28 22.23
N ALA A 438 -30.33 18.13 22.81
CA ALA A 438 -29.00 17.84 23.35
C ALA A 438 -27.92 17.80 22.26
N LEU A 439 -28.19 17.21 21.10
CA LEU A 439 -27.27 17.12 19.96
C LEU A 439 -27.01 18.51 19.34
N VAL A 440 -28.06 19.31 19.14
CA VAL A 440 -27.96 20.69 18.63
C VAL A 440 -27.20 21.57 19.63
N ALA A 441 -27.43 21.42 20.94
CA ALA A 441 -26.67 22.12 21.97
C ALA A 441 -25.18 21.71 22.04
N LYS A 442 -24.79 20.59 21.43
CA LYS A 442 -23.40 20.16 21.25
C LYS A 442 -22.78 20.54 19.90
N GLY A 443 -23.54 21.21 19.03
CA GLY A 443 -23.04 21.70 17.74
C GLY A 443 -22.99 20.64 16.63
N VAL A 444 -23.92 19.68 16.63
CA VAL A 444 -24.10 18.77 15.48
C VAL A 444 -24.42 19.56 14.21
N ASP A 445 -23.82 19.20 13.08
CA ASP A 445 -24.05 19.88 11.80
C ASP A 445 -25.39 19.51 11.16
N VAL A 446 -25.79 18.24 11.29
CA VAL A 446 -26.98 17.69 10.64
C VAL A 446 -27.66 16.63 11.50
N ILE A 447 -28.99 16.66 11.55
CA ILE A 447 -29.82 15.60 12.14
C ILE A 447 -30.32 14.69 11.01
N VAL A 448 -30.27 13.38 11.24
CA VAL A 448 -30.78 12.37 10.29
C VAL A 448 -31.97 11.67 10.96
N VAL A 449 -33.20 11.94 10.51
CA VAL A 449 -34.36 11.13 10.91
C VAL A 449 -34.31 9.83 10.12
N ASP A 450 -33.87 8.76 10.78
CA ASP A 450 -33.55 7.47 10.17
C ASP A 450 -34.47 6.38 10.69
N THR A 451 -35.27 5.82 9.79
CA THR A 451 -36.23 4.74 10.10
C THR A 451 -36.31 3.74 8.96
N ALA A 452 -36.77 2.52 9.28
CA ALA A 452 -37.01 1.49 8.28
C ALA A 452 -38.12 1.84 7.27
N HIS A 453 -38.94 2.88 7.53
CA HIS A 453 -40.00 3.36 6.65
C HIS A 453 -40.18 4.89 6.80
N GLY A 454 -39.37 5.64 6.05
CA GLY A 454 -39.34 7.11 6.09
C GLY A 454 -40.60 7.81 5.57
N HIS A 455 -41.53 7.10 4.93
CA HIS A 455 -42.79 7.65 4.39
C HIS A 455 -43.98 7.50 5.36
N SER A 456 -43.73 7.22 6.64
CA SER A 456 -44.79 7.15 7.64
C SER A 456 -45.17 8.54 8.17
N GLN A 457 -46.45 8.72 8.53
CA GLN A 457 -46.97 9.99 9.07
C GLN A 457 -46.16 10.48 10.29
N GLY A 458 -45.72 9.57 11.17
CA GLY A 458 -44.89 9.89 12.33
C GLY A 458 -43.51 10.46 11.97
N VAL A 459 -42.91 10.02 10.86
CA VAL A 459 -41.67 10.62 10.33
C VAL A 459 -41.96 12.00 9.74
N LEU A 460 -43.01 12.15 8.93
CA LEU A 460 -43.38 13.45 8.36
C LEU A 460 -43.67 14.50 9.44
N ASP A 461 -44.32 14.12 10.53
CA ASP A 461 -44.63 15.03 11.63
C ASP A 461 -43.42 15.31 12.53
N MET A 462 -42.52 14.33 12.72
CA MET A 462 -41.25 14.55 13.42
C MET A 462 -40.32 15.47 12.63
N VAL A 463 -40.23 15.33 11.30
CA VAL A 463 -39.45 16.21 10.42
C VAL A 463 -39.95 17.66 10.52
N LYS A 464 -41.27 17.89 10.41
CA LYS A 464 -41.87 19.21 10.62
C LYS A 464 -41.59 19.77 12.00
N LEU A 465 -41.66 18.94 13.04
CA LEU A 465 -41.44 19.36 14.43
C LEU A 465 -39.99 19.77 14.68
N ILE A 466 -39.02 18.96 14.23
CA ILE A 466 -37.59 19.28 14.32
C ILE A 466 -37.29 20.57 13.56
N LYS A 467 -37.75 20.69 12.30
CA LYS A 467 -37.51 21.86 11.44
C LYS A 467 -38.14 23.15 11.98
N LYS A 468 -39.25 23.04 12.72
CA LYS A 468 -39.88 24.17 13.43
C LYS A 468 -39.15 24.55 14.72
N SER A 469 -38.60 23.58 15.43
CA SER A 469 -38.04 23.77 16.79
C SER A 469 -36.55 24.08 16.81
N PHE A 470 -35.78 23.65 15.81
CA PHE A 470 -34.31 23.78 15.77
C PHE A 470 -33.82 24.31 14.43
N LYS A 471 -32.76 25.14 14.48
CA LYS A 471 -32.07 25.62 13.28
C LYS A 471 -30.86 24.73 12.99
N VAL A 472 -31.11 23.59 12.37
CA VAL A 472 -30.12 22.58 11.96
C VAL A 472 -30.51 22.03 10.58
N ASP A 473 -29.53 21.56 9.81
CA ASP A 473 -29.81 20.83 8.56
C ASP A 473 -30.45 19.47 8.91
N LEU A 474 -31.41 19.02 8.11
CA LEU A 474 -32.25 17.86 8.41
C LEU A 474 -32.35 16.90 7.23
N ILE A 475 -31.72 15.74 7.36
CA ILE A 475 -31.86 14.62 6.42
C ILE A 475 -33.00 13.71 6.90
N ALA A 476 -33.81 13.18 5.99
CA ALA A 476 -34.86 12.22 6.33
C ALA A 476 -34.84 10.96 5.44
N GLY A 477 -35.15 9.81 6.03
CA GLY A 477 -35.20 8.52 5.33
C GLY A 477 -35.55 7.31 6.21
N ASN A 478 -35.47 6.08 5.68
CA ASN A 478 -35.19 5.78 4.27
C ASN A 478 -36.47 5.70 3.42
N VAL A 479 -36.36 6.19 2.19
CA VAL A 479 -37.42 6.09 1.16
C VAL A 479 -36.91 5.38 -0.09
N ALA A 480 -37.82 5.05 -1.02
CA ALA A 480 -37.49 4.34 -2.26
C ALA A 480 -38.39 4.70 -3.46
N THR A 481 -39.24 5.73 -3.34
CA THR A 481 -40.15 6.21 -4.38
C THR A 481 -40.14 7.74 -4.43
N GLY A 482 -40.39 8.30 -5.63
CA GLY A 482 -40.45 9.74 -5.83
C GLY A 482 -41.55 10.45 -5.03
N GLU A 483 -42.68 9.78 -4.78
CA GLU A 483 -43.77 10.29 -3.92
C GLU A 483 -43.31 10.48 -2.46
N ALA A 484 -42.65 9.46 -1.90
CA ALA A 484 -42.09 9.53 -0.55
C ALA A 484 -40.98 10.60 -0.43
N THR A 485 -40.18 10.77 -1.47
CA THR A 485 -39.22 11.88 -1.60
C THR A 485 -39.93 13.24 -1.60
N TYR A 486 -41.00 13.41 -2.38
CA TYR A 486 -41.76 14.66 -2.42
C TYR A 486 -42.33 15.02 -1.04
N ASP A 487 -42.99 14.08 -0.35
CA ASP A 487 -43.62 14.33 0.94
C ASP A 487 -42.61 14.71 2.04
N LEU A 488 -41.42 14.08 2.07
CA LEU A 488 -40.34 14.46 2.99
C LEU A 488 -39.79 15.87 2.69
N ILE A 489 -39.68 16.25 1.42
CA ILE A 489 -39.31 17.61 1.02
C ILE A 489 -40.38 18.61 1.47
N GLN A 490 -41.67 18.32 1.28
CA GLN A 490 -42.77 19.16 1.78
C GLN A 490 -42.85 19.23 3.31
N ALA A 491 -42.41 18.17 4.01
CA ALA A 491 -42.28 18.18 5.47
C ALA A 491 -41.12 19.05 5.98
N GLY A 492 -40.15 19.39 5.12
CA GLY A 492 -39.04 20.30 5.42
C GLY A 492 -37.66 19.64 5.53
N ALA A 493 -37.45 18.47 4.91
CA ALA A 493 -36.13 17.85 4.81
C ALA A 493 -35.20 18.61 3.84
N ASP A 494 -33.96 18.87 4.27
CA ASP A 494 -32.89 19.48 3.47
C ASP A 494 -32.04 18.44 2.72
N GLY A 495 -32.28 17.15 2.95
CA GLY A 495 -31.63 16.04 2.24
C GLY A 495 -32.41 14.73 2.40
N ILE A 496 -32.29 13.83 1.42
CA ILE A 496 -33.11 12.61 1.35
C ILE A 496 -32.21 11.37 1.34
N LYS A 497 -32.43 10.45 2.28
CA LYS A 497 -31.71 9.16 2.36
C LYS A 497 -32.54 8.05 1.71
N VAL A 498 -31.95 7.33 0.76
CA VAL A 498 -32.65 6.43 -0.17
C VAL A 498 -32.14 5.00 -0.07
N GLY A 499 -33.05 4.06 0.16
CA GLY A 499 -32.78 2.61 0.10
C GLY A 499 -33.54 1.81 1.16
N ILE A 500 -34.40 0.88 0.72
CA ILE A 500 -35.20 0.00 1.60
C ILE A 500 -34.81 -1.45 1.34
N GLY A 501 -34.28 -2.14 2.35
CA GLY A 501 -33.97 -3.57 2.28
C GLY A 501 -32.81 -3.95 1.34
N ALA A 502 -31.87 -3.03 1.07
CA ALA A 502 -30.71 -3.23 0.19
C ALA A 502 -29.38 -3.54 0.92
N GLY A 503 -29.25 -3.17 2.20
CA GLY A 503 -28.06 -3.44 3.02
C GLY A 503 -27.92 -4.92 3.44
N SER A 504 -26.69 -5.40 3.66
CA SER A 504 -26.40 -6.77 4.11
C SER A 504 -26.88 -7.08 5.53
N ILE A 505 -26.85 -6.09 6.42
CA ILE A 505 -27.29 -6.18 7.83
C ILE A 505 -28.77 -5.74 7.96
N CYS A 506 -29.36 -5.18 6.88
CA CYS A 506 -30.71 -4.63 6.89
C CYS A 506 -31.77 -5.74 6.94
N THR A 507 -32.29 -6.01 8.14
CA THR A 507 -33.32 -7.03 8.38
C THR A 507 -34.69 -6.68 7.81
N THR A 508 -34.91 -5.46 7.31
CA THR A 508 -36.21 -5.01 6.74
C THR A 508 -36.74 -5.96 5.66
N ARG A 509 -35.88 -6.48 4.78
CA ARG A 509 -36.28 -7.46 3.75
C ARG A 509 -36.75 -8.79 4.37
N ILE A 510 -36.15 -9.20 5.48
CA ILE A 510 -36.41 -10.47 6.17
C ILE A 510 -37.67 -10.36 7.06
N ILE A 511 -37.82 -9.25 7.78
CA ILE A 511 -38.90 -9.04 8.75
C ILE A 511 -40.18 -8.52 8.08
N ALA A 512 -40.07 -7.49 7.23
CA ALA A 512 -41.21 -6.86 6.60
C ALA A 512 -41.54 -7.40 5.20
N GLY A 513 -40.68 -8.27 4.64
CA GLY A 513 -40.85 -8.83 3.29
C GLY A 513 -40.62 -7.83 2.14
N VAL A 514 -40.31 -6.56 2.44
CA VAL A 514 -40.16 -5.48 1.46
C VAL A 514 -38.69 -5.13 1.24
N GLY A 515 -38.28 -5.10 -0.03
CA GLY A 515 -36.97 -4.60 -0.44
C GLY A 515 -37.01 -4.11 -1.88
N VAL A 516 -36.43 -2.93 -2.14
CA VAL A 516 -36.45 -2.28 -3.45
C VAL A 516 -35.06 -2.36 -4.10
N PRO A 517 -34.94 -2.62 -5.42
CA PRO A 517 -33.65 -2.58 -6.11
C PRO A 517 -33.02 -1.18 -6.00
N GLN A 518 -31.82 -1.11 -5.44
CA GLN A 518 -31.19 0.15 -5.02
C GLN A 518 -31.05 1.17 -6.16
N VAL A 519 -30.58 0.75 -7.34
CA VAL A 519 -30.43 1.64 -8.51
C VAL A 519 -31.78 2.20 -8.97
N SER A 520 -32.84 1.39 -8.97
CA SER A 520 -34.19 1.85 -9.32
C SER A 520 -34.74 2.85 -8.31
N ALA A 521 -34.51 2.61 -7.02
CA ALA A 521 -34.90 3.53 -5.94
C ALA A 521 -34.19 4.88 -6.06
N ILE A 522 -32.88 4.89 -6.32
CA ILE A 522 -32.10 6.12 -6.54
C ILE A 522 -32.65 6.88 -7.74
N ILE A 523 -32.81 6.23 -8.91
CA ILE A 523 -33.31 6.87 -10.14
C ILE A 523 -34.70 7.49 -9.94
N ASP A 524 -35.60 6.85 -9.19
CA ASP A 524 -36.95 7.36 -8.98
C ASP A 524 -36.98 8.55 -8.01
N CYS A 525 -36.27 8.43 -6.88
CA CYS A 525 -36.15 9.50 -5.89
C CYS A 525 -35.41 10.73 -6.47
N ALA A 526 -34.32 10.52 -7.23
CA ALA A 526 -33.50 11.58 -7.82
C ALA A 526 -34.28 12.47 -8.80
N LYS A 527 -35.18 11.88 -9.61
CA LYS A 527 -36.05 12.64 -10.52
C LYS A 527 -36.88 13.69 -9.79
N VAL A 528 -37.27 13.43 -8.54
CA VAL A 528 -38.05 14.36 -7.72
C VAL A 528 -37.13 15.29 -6.95
N ALA A 529 -36.15 14.76 -6.21
CA ALA A 529 -35.25 15.55 -5.36
C ALA A 529 -34.55 16.67 -6.13
N HIS A 530 -34.06 16.39 -7.35
CA HIS A 530 -33.38 17.38 -8.19
C HIS A 530 -34.29 18.52 -8.68
N GLN A 531 -35.60 18.31 -8.81
CA GLN A 531 -36.54 19.39 -9.17
C GLN A 531 -36.61 20.47 -8.07
N TYR A 532 -36.49 20.05 -6.82
CA TYR A 532 -36.49 20.92 -5.64
C TYR A 532 -35.07 21.33 -5.20
N LYS A 533 -34.03 20.86 -5.90
CA LYS A 533 -32.60 21.05 -5.58
C LYS A 533 -32.22 20.53 -4.19
N ILE A 534 -32.88 19.46 -3.75
CA ILE A 534 -32.59 18.77 -2.48
C ILE A 534 -31.61 17.62 -2.77
N PRO A 535 -30.47 17.52 -2.07
CA PRO A 535 -29.48 16.47 -2.29
C PRO A 535 -29.97 15.09 -1.84
N LEU A 536 -29.50 14.07 -2.55
CA LEU A 536 -29.85 12.66 -2.36
C LEU A 536 -28.64 11.83 -1.90
N ILE A 537 -28.87 11.03 -0.86
CA ILE A 537 -27.89 10.11 -0.28
C ILE A 537 -28.33 8.68 -0.56
N ALA A 538 -27.55 7.92 -1.34
CA ALA A 538 -27.81 6.50 -1.52
C ALA A 538 -27.29 5.69 -0.34
N ASP A 539 -28.19 4.97 0.33
CA ASP A 539 -27.91 4.19 1.54
C ASP A 539 -28.32 2.72 1.40
N GLY A 540 -27.41 1.82 1.75
CA GLY A 540 -27.55 0.37 1.51
C GLY A 540 -27.15 -0.07 0.10
N GLY A 541 -26.82 -1.36 -0.03
CA GLY A 541 -26.40 -1.97 -1.30
C GLY A 541 -24.97 -1.65 -1.77
N ILE A 542 -24.31 -0.62 -1.23
CA ILE A 542 -22.91 -0.28 -1.52
C ILE A 542 -21.99 -1.24 -0.76
N LYS A 543 -21.40 -2.23 -1.45
CA LYS A 543 -20.57 -3.28 -0.82
C LYS A 543 -19.13 -3.34 -1.33
N GLN A 544 -18.87 -2.77 -2.49
CA GLN A 544 -17.55 -2.71 -3.14
C GLN A 544 -17.37 -1.33 -3.77
N THR A 545 -16.11 -0.94 -4.03
CA THR A 545 -15.74 0.36 -4.64
C THR A 545 -16.50 0.62 -5.95
N GLY A 546 -16.76 -0.43 -6.75
CA GLY A 546 -17.52 -0.33 -7.98
C GLY A 546 -19.02 -0.01 -7.82
N ASP A 547 -19.59 -0.04 -6.63
CA ASP A 547 -21.00 0.35 -6.41
C ASP A 547 -21.15 1.86 -6.21
N ILE A 548 -20.09 2.52 -5.71
CA ILE A 548 -19.99 3.98 -5.53
C ILE A 548 -20.31 4.74 -6.83
N PRO A 549 -19.59 4.54 -7.96
CA PRO A 549 -19.88 5.26 -9.20
C PRO A 549 -21.23 4.87 -9.81
N LYS A 550 -21.78 3.67 -9.54
CA LYS A 550 -23.12 3.29 -9.99
C LYS A 550 -24.20 4.08 -9.29
N ALA A 551 -24.07 4.31 -7.98
CA ALA A 551 -25.02 5.10 -7.20
C ALA A 551 -25.00 6.58 -7.62
N ILE A 552 -23.80 7.16 -7.81
CA ILE A 552 -23.67 8.53 -8.33
C ILE A 552 -24.25 8.63 -9.75
N ALA A 553 -23.92 7.70 -10.65
CA ALA A 553 -24.46 7.67 -12.02
C ALA A 553 -25.98 7.42 -12.08
N ALA A 554 -26.57 6.80 -11.06
CA ALA A 554 -28.01 6.63 -10.90
C ALA A 554 -28.72 7.92 -10.45
N GLY A 555 -27.98 8.95 -10.04
CA GLY A 555 -28.51 10.24 -9.62
C GLY A 555 -28.43 10.52 -8.11
N ALA A 556 -27.52 9.88 -7.38
CA ALA A 556 -27.20 10.29 -6.00
C ALA A 556 -26.08 11.35 -5.99
N ASP A 557 -26.21 12.37 -5.15
CA ASP A 557 -25.17 13.38 -4.91
C ASP A 557 -24.07 12.84 -3.97
N SER A 558 -24.44 11.89 -3.12
CA SER A 558 -23.56 11.28 -2.12
C SER A 558 -24.02 9.87 -1.76
N ILE A 559 -23.19 9.15 -1.02
CA ILE A 559 -23.44 7.76 -0.64
C ILE A 559 -23.14 7.52 0.85
N MET A 560 -23.87 6.61 1.49
CA MET A 560 -23.56 6.13 2.83
C MET A 560 -22.51 5.02 2.73
N VAL A 561 -21.27 5.32 3.13
CA VAL A 561 -20.17 4.36 3.16
C VAL A 561 -20.08 3.76 4.56
N GLY A 562 -20.73 2.60 4.76
CA GLY A 562 -20.75 1.91 6.07
C GLY A 562 -19.45 1.17 6.38
N GLY A 563 -19.51 -0.17 6.33
CA GLY A 563 -18.42 -1.04 6.78
C GLY A 563 -17.07 -0.93 6.04
N MET A 564 -16.96 -0.13 4.97
CA MET A 564 -15.67 0.16 4.32
C MET A 564 -14.84 1.19 5.09
N LEU A 565 -15.48 2.04 5.90
CA LEU A 565 -14.80 3.07 6.70
C LEU A 565 -14.95 2.82 8.21
N ALA A 566 -15.94 2.02 8.63
CA ALA A 566 -16.21 1.76 10.05
C ALA A 566 -14.96 1.30 10.81
N GLY A 567 -14.51 2.10 11.77
CA GLY A 567 -13.31 1.82 12.57
C GLY A 567 -12.03 2.48 12.09
N THR A 568 -12.05 3.30 11.02
CA THR A 568 -10.95 4.23 10.72
C THR A 568 -10.92 5.41 11.68
N ASP A 569 -9.82 6.17 11.68
CA ASP A 569 -9.65 7.40 12.48
C ASP A 569 -10.76 8.44 12.24
N GLU A 570 -11.31 8.51 11.02
CA GLU A 570 -12.40 9.43 10.67
C GLU A 570 -13.79 8.91 11.07
N THR A 571 -13.96 7.61 11.30
CA THR A 571 -15.21 7.03 11.85
C THR A 571 -14.92 6.13 13.06
N PRO A 572 -14.48 6.73 14.20
CA PRO A 572 -14.03 5.99 15.37
C PRO A 572 -15.20 5.28 16.06
N GLY A 573 -15.42 4.03 15.67
CA GLY A 573 -16.44 3.14 16.19
C GLY A 573 -15.89 1.74 16.37
N LEU A 574 -16.20 1.12 17.52
CA LEU A 574 -15.73 -0.21 17.87
C LEU A 574 -16.42 -1.26 16.96
N MET A 575 -15.67 -1.85 16.03
CA MET A 575 -16.21 -2.84 15.09
C MET A 575 -16.53 -4.17 15.82
N LEU A 576 -17.79 -4.34 16.20
CA LEU A 576 -18.29 -5.59 16.77
C LEU A 576 -18.58 -6.61 15.65
N LEU A 577 -17.59 -7.46 15.34
CA LEU A 577 -17.72 -8.62 14.46
C LEU A 577 -18.63 -9.70 15.09
N GLN A 578 -19.96 -9.49 14.99
CA GLN A 578 -20.96 -10.42 15.49
C GLN A 578 -21.33 -11.46 14.43
N THR A 579 -20.92 -12.72 14.64
CA THR A 579 -21.47 -13.88 13.93
C THR A 579 -22.38 -14.69 14.86
N LEU A 580 -23.52 -15.14 14.34
CA LEU A 580 -24.56 -15.86 15.09
C LEU A 580 -24.06 -17.16 15.77
N GLN A 581 -23.02 -17.79 15.23
CA GLN A 581 -22.38 -18.97 15.83
C GLN A 581 -21.71 -18.67 17.19
N THR A 582 -21.12 -17.49 17.37
CA THR A 582 -20.39 -17.14 18.61
C THR A 582 -21.33 -17.07 19.82
N LEU A 583 -22.57 -16.61 19.62
CA LEU A 583 -23.59 -16.52 20.68
C LEU A 583 -24.00 -17.89 21.25
N GLN A 584 -24.21 -18.90 20.40
CA GLN A 584 -24.57 -20.25 20.85
C GLN A 584 -23.40 -20.93 21.59
N THR A 585 -22.17 -20.75 21.10
CA THR A 585 -20.97 -21.28 21.75
C THR A 585 -20.74 -20.65 23.14
N LEU A 586 -20.91 -19.33 23.28
CA LEU A 586 -20.75 -18.64 24.57
C LEU A 586 -21.88 -18.94 25.57
N GLN A 587 -23.14 -19.07 25.11
CA GLN A 587 -24.26 -19.52 25.95
C GLN A 587 -24.01 -20.92 26.55
N THR A 588 -23.41 -21.81 25.77
CA THR A 588 -23.19 -23.21 26.16
C THR A 588 -21.96 -23.39 27.05
N LEU A 589 -20.92 -22.56 26.91
CA LEU A 589 -19.66 -22.69 27.64
C LEU A 589 -19.57 -21.87 28.94
N PHE A 590 -20.24 -20.71 29.04
CA PHE A 590 -19.91 -19.73 30.08
C PHE A 590 -21.07 -19.21 30.95
N HIS A 591 -22.33 -19.61 30.67
CA HIS A 591 -23.51 -19.26 31.49
C HIS A 591 -23.63 -17.76 31.90
N TYR A 592 -23.12 -16.85 31.09
CA TYR A 592 -23.10 -15.42 31.42
C TYR A 592 -24.48 -14.77 31.13
N PRO A 593 -25.11 -14.09 32.11
CA PRO A 593 -26.32 -13.32 31.86
C PRO A 593 -25.98 -12.01 31.14
N ILE A 594 -26.79 -11.64 30.15
CA ILE A 594 -26.67 -10.37 29.44
C ILE A 594 -27.47 -9.31 30.21
N PRO A 595 -26.91 -8.11 30.51
CA PRO A 595 -27.69 -6.99 31.04
C PRO A 595 -28.75 -6.53 30.01
N GLN A 596 -29.89 -6.01 30.50
CA GLN A 596 -31.00 -5.54 29.66
C GLN A 596 -30.62 -4.33 28.78
#